data_AF-A0A497IIP7-F1
#
_entry.id   AF-A0A497IIP7-F1
#
_cell.length_a   1.000
_cell.length_b   1.000
_cell.length_c   1.000
_cell.angle_alpha   90.00
_cell.angle_beta   90.00
_cell.angle_gamma   90.00
#
_symmetry.space_group_name_H-M   'P 1'
#
loop_
_entity.id
_entity.type
_entity.pdbx_description
1 polymer ?
#
loop_
_entity_poly.entity_id
_entity_poly.type
_entity_poly.pdbx_seq_one_letter_code
_entity_poly.pdbx_strand_id
1 'polypeptide(L)'
;MQSERTHYTNQITPEMGSEHVTIAGWVHEIRDLGGIIFALIRDREGIAQATLFKKTTPAELIGVVKSLSRESVVTVTGEVKLEKKAPGGYEIIPEKINLLSKAASPLPMDTTGKVDADLETRLDSRFIDLRRPKVQAIFRIRHHVLQSVRSFLANEGFIEVTTPKVVATATEGGTALFPITYFEREAFLNQSPQLFK
;
A
#
# COMPACT_ATOMS: atom_id res chain seq x y z
N MET A 1 20.77 -6.75 -1.50
CA MET A 1 20.08 -5.57 -0.95
C MET A 1 19.56 -5.94 0.41
N GLN A 2 20.02 -5.29 1.47
CA GLN A 2 19.52 -5.53 2.82
C GLN A 2 18.09 -4.97 2.91
N SER A 3 17.16 -5.73 3.48
CA SER A 3 15.75 -5.32 3.56
C SER A 3 15.58 -4.14 4.52
N GLU A 4 14.97 -3.05 4.05
CA GLU A 4 14.63 -1.85 4.85
C GLU A 4 13.51 -2.11 5.90
N ARG A 5 12.97 -3.33 5.95
CA ARG A 5 11.90 -3.79 6.84
C ARG A 5 12.17 -5.22 7.30
N THR A 6 11.97 -5.53 8.57
CA THR A 6 11.94 -6.90 9.10
C THR A 6 10.50 -7.44 9.18
N HIS A 7 9.55 -6.59 9.58
CA HIS A 7 8.14 -6.97 9.81
C HIS A 7 7.17 -5.99 9.17
N TYR A 8 6.09 -6.51 8.59
CA TYR A 8 4.87 -5.74 8.36
C TYR A 8 4.13 -5.53 9.68
N THR A 9 3.27 -4.52 9.74
CA THR A 9 2.52 -4.17 10.96
C THR A 9 1.68 -5.33 11.51
N ASN A 10 1.10 -6.17 10.67
CA ASN A 10 0.31 -7.34 11.12
C ASN A 10 1.16 -8.55 11.55
N GLN A 11 2.48 -8.50 11.37
CA GLN A 11 3.40 -9.56 11.80
C GLN A 11 3.93 -9.29 13.20
N ILE A 12 3.69 -8.09 13.75
CA ILE A 12 4.09 -7.73 15.10
C ILE A 12 2.94 -8.04 16.03
N THR A 13 3.22 -8.79 17.09
CA THR A 13 2.23 -9.11 18.13
C THR A 13 2.69 -8.57 19.48
N PRO A 14 1.76 -8.30 20.42
CA PRO A 14 2.13 -7.80 21.73
C PRO A 14 2.99 -8.77 22.56
N GLU A 15 2.95 -10.06 22.23
CA GLU A 15 3.71 -11.12 22.89
C GLU A 15 5.19 -11.18 22.46
N MET A 16 5.58 -10.47 21.37
CA MET A 16 6.98 -10.39 20.94
C MET A 16 7.86 -9.69 21.98
N GLY A 17 7.27 -8.95 22.94
CA GLY A 17 8.01 -8.32 24.03
C GLY A 17 9.05 -7.32 23.50
N SER A 18 10.20 -7.22 24.20
CA SER A 18 11.30 -6.29 23.90
C SER A 18 12.12 -6.62 22.64
N GLU A 19 11.52 -7.29 21.65
CA GLU A 19 12.18 -7.55 20.38
C GLU A 19 12.35 -6.25 19.58
N HIS A 20 13.50 -6.11 18.92
CA HIS A 20 13.79 -5.01 18.02
C HIS A 20 13.31 -5.32 16.63
N VAL A 21 12.40 -4.50 16.12
CA VAL A 21 11.84 -4.65 14.78
C VAL A 21 12.10 -3.40 13.96
N THR A 22 12.20 -3.59 12.64
CA THR A 22 12.18 -2.49 11.68
C THR A 22 10.90 -2.56 10.86
N ILE A 23 10.06 -1.54 10.99
CA ILE A 23 8.94 -1.33 10.07
C ILE A 23 9.31 -0.27 9.03
N ALA A 24 8.73 -0.38 7.85
CA ALA A 24 8.80 0.66 6.82
C ALA A 24 7.38 1.01 6.40
N GLY A 25 7.12 2.28 6.06
CA GLY A 25 5.78 2.67 5.65
C GLY A 25 5.64 4.17 5.42
N TRP A 26 4.39 4.60 5.37
CA TRP A 26 4.01 5.99 5.21
C TRP A 26 3.60 6.59 6.54
N VAL A 27 4.05 7.79 6.83
CA VAL A 27 3.54 8.58 7.96
C VAL A 27 2.06 8.85 7.74
N HIS A 28 1.21 8.18 8.51
CA HIS A 28 -0.25 8.33 8.43
C HIS A 28 -0.70 9.59 9.18
N GLU A 29 -0.17 9.77 10.38
CA GLU A 29 -0.50 10.89 11.26
C GLU A 29 0.61 11.09 12.30
N ILE A 30 0.88 12.33 12.68
CA ILE A 30 1.74 12.66 13.82
C ILE A 30 0.91 13.46 14.81
N ARG A 31 0.90 13.02 16.07
CA ARG A 31 0.19 13.67 17.17
C ARG A 31 1.20 14.07 18.23
N ASP A 32 1.48 15.37 18.36
CA ASP A 32 2.32 15.92 19.44
C ASP A 32 1.41 16.37 20.59
N LEU A 33 1.47 15.66 21.72
CA LEU A 33 0.67 15.90 22.92
C LEU A 33 1.49 16.56 24.02
N GLY A 34 2.47 17.40 23.65
CA GLY A 34 3.31 18.10 24.59
C GLY A 34 4.47 17.24 25.09
N GLY A 35 4.25 16.32 26.02
CA GLY A 35 5.30 15.47 26.60
C GLY A 35 5.64 14.21 25.78
N ILE A 36 4.75 13.84 24.87
CA ILE A 36 4.78 12.59 24.10
C ILE A 36 4.37 12.87 22.65
N ILE A 37 5.01 12.19 21.70
CA ILE A 37 4.65 12.24 20.28
C ILE A 37 4.27 10.82 19.84
N PHE A 38 3.13 10.71 19.15
CA PHE A 38 2.74 9.49 18.44
C PHE A 38 2.94 9.70 16.95
N ALA A 39 3.81 8.89 16.33
CA ALA A 39 3.93 8.79 14.88
C ALA A 39 3.24 7.50 14.43
N LEU A 40 2.09 7.62 13.77
CA LEU A 40 1.36 6.50 13.20
C LEU A 40 1.95 6.20 11.82
N ILE A 41 2.47 4.99 11.63
CA ILE A 41 3.08 4.53 10.39
C ILE A 41 2.16 3.49 9.77
N ARG A 42 1.67 3.77 8.56
CA ARG A 42 0.83 2.85 7.78
C ARG A 42 1.69 2.09 6.80
N ASP A 43 1.50 0.77 6.73
CA ASP A 43 1.97 -0.04 5.62
C ASP A 43 0.78 -0.71 4.91
N ARG A 44 1.05 -1.75 4.11
CA ARG A 44 -0.04 -2.41 3.39
C ARG A 44 -0.95 -3.23 4.31
N GLU A 45 -0.49 -3.64 5.49
CA GLU A 45 -1.22 -4.55 6.38
C GLU A 45 -1.97 -3.81 7.49
N GLY A 46 -1.60 -2.57 7.78
CA GLY A 46 -2.25 -1.80 8.84
C GLY A 46 -1.49 -0.55 9.25
N ILE A 47 -1.68 -0.16 10.51
CA ILE A 47 -1.06 1.00 11.15
C ILE A 47 -0.36 0.52 12.41
N ALA A 48 0.90 0.91 12.57
CA ALA A 48 1.64 0.79 13.83
C ALA A 48 1.85 2.17 14.46
N GLN A 49 1.94 2.21 15.78
CA GLN A 49 2.28 3.42 16.52
C GLN A 49 3.75 3.39 16.95
N ALA A 50 4.51 4.41 16.57
CA ALA A 50 5.79 4.71 17.19
C ALA A 50 5.60 5.82 18.24
N THR A 51 6.05 5.57 19.46
CA THR A 51 5.83 6.45 20.62
C THR A 51 7.15 7.05 21.10
N LEU A 52 7.23 8.38 21.08
CA LEU A 52 8.42 9.13 21.49
C LEU A 52 8.11 9.92 22.75
N PHE A 53 8.78 9.59 23.85
CA PHE A 53 8.70 10.34 25.10
C PHE A 53 9.76 11.44 25.08
N LYS A 54 9.37 12.73 25.04
CA LYS A 54 10.32 13.84 24.81
C LYS A 54 11.42 13.95 25.88
N LYS A 55 11.16 13.46 27.09
CA LYS A 55 12.13 13.47 28.20
C LYS A 55 13.27 12.47 28.03
N THR A 56 13.03 11.35 27.34
CA THR A 56 13.98 10.22 27.25
C THR A 56 14.44 9.97 25.81
N THR A 57 13.70 10.45 24.82
CA THR A 57 14.05 10.31 23.40
C THR A 57 15.11 11.34 23.02
N PRO A 58 16.19 10.96 22.29
CA PRO A 58 17.18 11.91 21.78
C PRO A 58 16.56 13.05 20.98
N ALA A 59 17.06 14.27 21.19
CA ALA A 59 16.54 15.49 20.54
C ALA A 59 16.60 15.43 19.00
N GLU A 60 17.63 14.76 18.46
CA GLU A 60 17.77 14.53 17.02
C GLU A 60 16.60 13.72 16.45
N LEU A 61 16.22 12.62 17.10
CA LEU A 61 15.12 11.77 16.68
C LEU A 61 13.77 12.51 16.75
N ILE A 62 13.58 13.34 17.78
CA ILE A 62 12.42 14.25 17.88
C ILE A 62 12.42 15.25 16.72
N GLY A 63 13.58 15.79 16.36
CA GLY A 63 13.76 16.70 15.22
C GLY A 63 13.37 16.04 13.90
N VAL A 64 13.80 14.78 13.67
CA VAL A 64 13.40 13.99 12.50
C VAL A 64 11.88 13.88 12.45
N VAL A 65 11.22 13.41 13.51
CA VAL A 65 9.76 13.24 13.52
C VAL A 65 9.01 14.54 13.25
N LYS A 66 9.46 15.66 13.83
CA LYS A 66 8.85 16.98 13.57
C LYS A 66 9.02 17.47 12.14
N SER A 67 10.03 16.99 11.42
CA SER A 67 10.28 17.36 10.02
C SER A 67 9.43 16.59 9.01
N LEU A 68 8.81 15.49 9.44
CA LEU A 68 8.02 14.60 8.60
C LEU A 68 6.68 15.24 8.24
N SER A 69 6.29 15.08 6.98
CA SER A 69 4.94 15.39 6.50
C SER A 69 4.12 14.10 6.35
N ARG A 70 2.78 14.22 6.37
CA ARG A 70 1.87 13.11 6.07
C ARG A 70 2.24 12.50 4.70
N GLU A 71 2.17 11.17 4.61
CA GLU A 71 2.59 10.36 3.47
C GLU A 71 4.11 10.37 3.16
N SER A 72 4.95 10.94 4.02
CA SER A 72 6.40 10.71 3.93
C SER A 72 6.71 9.23 4.16
N VAL A 73 7.67 8.69 3.41
CA VAL A 73 8.13 7.30 3.54
C VAL A 73 9.25 7.23 4.55
N VAL A 74 9.09 6.39 5.57
CA VAL A 74 10.06 6.24 6.65
C VAL A 74 10.33 4.78 6.97
N THR A 75 11.50 4.52 7.55
CA THR A 75 11.74 3.32 8.36
C THR A 75 11.77 3.70 9.84
N VAL A 76 11.22 2.83 10.69
CA VAL A 76 11.25 2.97 12.14
C VAL A 76 11.80 1.67 12.72
N THR A 77 12.93 1.77 13.41
CA THR A 77 13.54 0.67 14.15
C THR A 77 13.43 0.94 15.64
N GLY A 78 12.98 -0.04 16.40
CA GLY A 78 12.83 0.12 17.84
C GLY A 78 12.29 -1.12 18.54
N GLU A 79 12.19 -1.01 19.85
CA GLU A 79 11.69 -2.03 20.75
C GLU A 79 10.16 -2.11 20.68
N VAL A 80 9.60 -3.31 20.51
CA VAL A 80 8.16 -3.53 20.63
C VAL A 80 7.75 -3.50 22.10
N LYS A 81 6.60 -2.89 22.42
CA LYS A 81 5.99 -2.92 23.75
C LYS A 81 4.50 -3.20 23.68
N LEU A 82 4.03 -4.01 24.60
CA LEU A 82 2.60 -4.18 24.85
C LEU A 82 1.98 -2.84 25.27
N GLU A 83 1.04 -2.34 24.47
CA GLU A 83 0.23 -1.17 24.79
C GLU A 83 -1.18 -1.40 24.26
N LYS A 84 -2.09 -1.79 25.15
CA LYS A 84 -3.45 -2.22 24.78
C LYS A 84 -4.26 -1.12 24.07
N LYS A 85 -3.91 0.15 24.27
CA LYS A 85 -4.59 1.29 23.62
C LYS A 85 -4.00 1.64 22.25
N ALA A 86 -2.82 1.13 21.91
CA ALA A 86 -2.20 1.37 20.63
C ALA A 86 -2.83 0.48 19.53
N PRO A 87 -2.82 0.90 18.25
CA PRO A 87 -3.25 0.07 17.14
C PRO A 87 -2.52 -1.28 17.13
N GLY A 88 -3.27 -2.39 17.02
CA GLY A 88 -2.70 -3.73 17.09
C GLY A 88 -2.33 -4.22 18.50
N GLY A 89 -2.57 -3.42 19.53
CA GLY A 89 -2.27 -3.77 20.93
C GLY A 89 -0.79 -3.63 21.31
N TYR A 90 0.02 -3.01 20.46
CA TYR A 90 1.44 -2.78 20.68
C TYR A 90 1.87 -1.40 20.21
N GLU A 91 2.99 -0.92 20.72
CA GLU A 91 3.69 0.25 20.21
C GLU A 91 5.17 -0.07 19.98
N ILE A 92 5.84 0.79 19.20
CA ILE A 92 7.29 0.73 18.98
C ILE A 92 7.91 1.92 19.69
N ILE A 93 8.88 1.68 20.58
CA ILE A 93 9.73 2.72 21.16
C ILE A 93 10.92 2.90 20.21
N PRO A 94 10.95 3.98 19.41
CA PRO A 94 11.88 4.08 18.31
C PRO A 94 13.28 4.46 18.80
N GLU A 95 14.27 3.74 18.30
CA GLU A 95 15.70 4.05 18.46
C GLU A 95 16.25 4.78 17.24
N LYS A 96 15.70 4.46 16.06
CA LYS A 96 16.09 5.06 14.79
C LYS A 96 14.87 5.26 13.90
N ILE A 97 14.78 6.45 13.30
CA ILE A 97 13.79 6.78 12.28
C ILE A 97 14.55 7.37 11.10
N ASN A 98 14.42 6.76 9.92
CA ASN A 98 15.03 7.28 8.70
C ASN A 98 13.94 7.78 7.77
N LEU A 99 14.09 9.01 7.29
CA LEU A 99 13.29 9.54 6.20
C LEU A 99 13.85 8.98 4.87
N LEU A 100 13.08 8.12 4.21
CA LEU A 100 13.44 7.58 2.89
C LEU A 100 13.00 8.53 1.77
N SER A 101 11.80 9.11 1.91
CA SER A 101 11.27 10.06 0.94
C SER A 101 10.30 11.02 1.59
N LYS A 102 10.55 12.32 1.47
CA LYS A 102 9.62 13.35 1.96
C LYS A 102 8.44 13.48 1.01
N ALA A 103 7.22 13.57 1.55
CA ALA A 103 6.04 13.86 0.75
C ALA A 103 5.84 15.38 0.61
N ALA A 104 5.47 15.81 -0.59
CA ALA A 104 5.03 17.17 -0.84
C ALA A 104 3.70 17.45 -0.12
N SER A 105 3.47 18.72 0.20
CA SER A 105 2.22 19.21 0.79
C SER A 105 1.76 20.45 0.00
N PRO A 106 0.48 20.56 -0.38
CA PRO A 106 -0.63 19.65 -0.05
C PRO A 106 -0.56 18.32 -0.80
N LEU A 107 -1.24 17.29 -0.26
CA LEU A 107 -1.42 16.02 -0.95
C LEU A 107 -2.52 16.16 -2.01
N PRO A 108 -2.46 15.41 -3.13
CA PRO A 108 -3.47 15.51 -4.19
C PRO A 108 -4.86 15.02 -3.74
N MET A 109 -4.93 14.16 -2.73
CA MET A 109 -6.17 13.78 -2.06
C MET A 109 -5.91 13.31 -0.63
N ASP A 110 -6.96 13.29 0.20
CA ASP A 110 -6.87 12.83 1.58
C ASP A 110 -6.78 11.30 1.68
N THR A 111 -5.79 10.80 2.41
CA THR A 111 -5.63 9.36 2.66
C THR A 111 -6.36 8.86 3.90
N THR A 112 -6.85 9.77 4.75
CA THR A 112 -7.59 9.41 5.98
C THR A 112 -9.06 9.12 5.71
N GLY A 113 -9.62 9.63 4.61
CA GLY A 113 -11.03 9.53 4.26
C GLY A 113 -11.92 10.50 5.04
N LYS A 114 -11.34 11.53 5.68
CA LYS A 114 -12.08 12.60 6.35
C LYS A 114 -12.64 13.61 5.35
N VAL A 115 -11.93 13.81 4.24
CA VAL A 115 -12.37 14.62 3.11
C VAL A 115 -12.53 13.69 1.92
N ASP A 116 -13.75 13.56 1.44
CA ASP A 116 -14.01 12.78 0.23
C ASP A 116 -13.53 13.54 -1.01
N ALA A 117 -13.14 12.76 -2.01
CA ALA A 117 -12.80 13.23 -3.35
C ALA A 117 -13.72 12.53 -4.35
N ASP A 118 -14.05 13.23 -5.44
CA ASP A 118 -14.81 12.65 -6.54
C ASP A 118 -14.06 11.48 -7.21
N LEU A 119 -14.76 10.77 -8.08
CA LEU A 119 -14.18 9.60 -8.74
C LEU A 119 -13.02 9.99 -9.66
N GLU A 120 -13.11 11.10 -10.37
CA GLU A 120 -12.10 11.58 -11.30
C GLU A 120 -10.77 11.84 -10.57
N THR A 121 -10.79 12.63 -9.51
CA THR A 121 -9.62 12.90 -8.66
C THR A 121 -9.00 11.62 -8.09
N ARG A 122 -9.85 10.67 -7.69
CA ARG A 122 -9.40 9.37 -7.15
C ARG A 122 -8.78 8.46 -8.21
N LEU A 123 -9.20 8.58 -9.46
CA LEU A 123 -8.62 7.83 -10.58
C LEU A 123 -7.31 8.45 -11.02
N ASP A 124 -7.23 9.78 -11.12
CA ASP A 124 -5.98 10.50 -11.44
C ASP A 124 -4.91 10.28 -10.37
N SER A 125 -5.32 10.25 -9.10
CA SER A 125 -4.44 10.00 -7.97
C SER A 125 -4.52 8.56 -7.45
N ARG A 126 -4.64 7.56 -8.34
CA ARG A 126 -4.89 6.17 -7.94
C ARG A 126 -3.86 5.61 -6.95
N PHE A 127 -2.60 6.02 -7.08
CA PHE A 127 -1.51 5.63 -6.18
C PHE A 127 -1.69 6.12 -4.74
N ILE A 128 -2.46 7.20 -4.52
CA ILE A 128 -2.89 7.67 -3.20
C ILE A 128 -4.21 7.00 -2.81
N ASP A 129 -5.18 6.86 -3.72
CA ASP A 129 -6.48 6.22 -3.39
C ASP A 129 -6.30 4.78 -2.88
N LEU A 130 -5.34 4.04 -3.46
CA LEU A 130 -4.96 2.68 -3.03
C LEU A 130 -4.44 2.59 -1.58
N ARG A 131 -4.07 3.71 -0.96
CA ARG A 131 -3.60 3.76 0.43
C ARG A 131 -4.74 3.84 1.44
N ARG A 132 -5.98 4.03 0.97
CA ARG A 132 -7.19 3.99 1.81
C ARG A 132 -7.59 2.53 2.03
N PRO A 133 -7.83 2.08 3.28
CA PRO A 133 -8.14 0.68 3.57
C PRO A 133 -9.29 0.09 2.75
N LYS A 134 -10.38 0.86 2.54
CA LYS A 134 -11.53 0.43 1.74
C LYS A 134 -11.14 0.12 0.28
N VAL A 135 -10.33 0.97 -0.34
CA VAL A 135 -9.92 0.82 -1.74
C VAL A 135 -8.90 -0.31 -1.87
N GLN A 136 -7.95 -0.39 -0.93
CA GLN A 136 -6.99 -1.46 -0.86
C GLN A 136 -7.66 -2.84 -0.74
N ALA A 137 -8.71 -2.95 0.08
CA ALA A 137 -9.48 -4.17 0.27
C ALA A 137 -10.09 -4.68 -1.06
N ILE A 138 -10.60 -3.78 -1.91
CA ILE A 138 -11.14 -4.16 -3.22
C ILE A 138 -10.10 -4.89 -4.07
N PHE A 139 -8.87 -4.38 -4.12
CA PHE A 139 -7.81 -5.01 -4.92
C PHE A 139 -7.25 -6.28 -4.27
N ARG A 140 -7.22 -6.38 -2.94
CA ARG A 140 -6.90 -7.63 -2.23
C ARG A 140 -7.95 -8.72 -2.55
N ILE A 141 -9.24 -8.37 -2.52
CA ILE A 141 -10.32 -9.29 -2.90
C ILE A 141 -10.18 -9.69 -4.36
N ARG A 142 -9.95 -8.74 -5.28
CA ARG A 142 -9.72 -9.04 -6.71
C ARG A 142 -8.56 -10.02 -6.90
N HIS A 143 -7.45 -9.84 -6.17
CA HIS A 143 -6.32 -10.76 -6.21
C HIS A 143 -6.74 -12.18 -5.81
N HIS A 144 -7.41 -12.34 -4.66
CA HIS A 144 -7.85 -13.66 -4.19
C HIS A 144 -8.91 -14.31 -5.06
N VAL A 145 -9.83 -13.53 -5.66
CA VAL A 145 -10.79 -14.05 -6.64
C VAL A 145 -10.05 -14.64 -7.84
N LEU A 146 -9.11 -13.90 -8.42
CA LEU A 146 -8.34 -14.38 -9.57
C LEU A 146 -7.46 -15.59 -9.23
N GLN A 147 -6.88 -15.61 -8.03
CA GLN A 147 -6.12 -16.76 -7.54
C GLN A 147 -7.02 -17.99 -7.40
N SER A 148 -8.18 -17.84 -6.76
CA SER A 148 -9.11 -18.94 -6.50
C SER A 148 -9.65 -19.56 -7.79
N VAL A 149 -10.02 -18.73 -8.78
CA VAL A 149 -10.47 -19.21 -10.09
C VAL A 149 -9.39 -20.03 -10.79
N ARG A 150 -8.14 -19.55 -10.80
CA ARG A 150 -7.02 -20.30 -11.40
C ARG A 150 -6.74 -21.60 -10.68
N SER A 151 -6.71 -21.58 -9.34
CA SER A 151 -6.49 -22.78 -8.53
C SER A 151 -7.57 -23.83 -8.75
N PHE A 152 -8.84 -23.42 -8.84
CA PHE A 152 -9.93 -24.33 -9.15
C PHE A 152 -9.75 -24.99 -10.52
N LEU A 153 -9.54 -24.20 -11.59
CA LEU A 153 -9.35 -24.72 -12.94
C LEU A 153 -8.14 -25.66 -13.05
N ALA A 154 -7.03 -25.32 -12.40
CA ALA A 154 -5.84 -26.16 -12.37
C ALA A 154 -6.10 -27.51 -11.69
N ASN A 155 -6.87 -27.53 -10.59
CA ASN A 155 -7.24 -28.76 -9.89
C ASN A 155 -8.17 -29.66 -10.72
N GLU A 156 -9.00 -29.06 -11.59
CA GLU A 156 -9.84 -29.77 -12.56
C GLU A 156 -9.07 -30.21 -13.83
N GLY A 157 -7.75 -30.01 -13.89
CA GLY A 157 -6.90 -30.43 -15.00
C GLY A 157 -6.89 -29.49 -16.21
N PHE A 158 -7.44 -28.28 -16.10
CA PHE A 158 -7.34 -27.27 -17.16
C PHE A 158 -5.90 -26.72 -17.25
N ILE A 159 -5.46 -26.43 -18.46
CA ILE A 159 -4.16 -25.79 -18.74
C ILE A 159 -4.40 -24.32 -19.10
N GLU A 160 -3.72 -23.40 -18.42
CA GLU A 160 -3.79 -21.96 -18.73
C GLU A 160 -3.07 -21.69 -20.07
N VAL A 161 -3.76 -21.02 -21.00
CA VAL A 161 -3.22 -20.59 -22.30
C VAL A 161 -3.24 -19.07 -22.43
N THR A 162 -2.31 -18.50 -23.19
CA THR A 162 -2.26 -17.06 -23.47
C THR A 162 -2.42 -16.82 -24.97
N THR A 163 -3.50 -16.14 -25.34
CA THR A 163 -3.90 -15.88 -26.73
C THR A 163 -3.65 -14.43 -27.15
N PRO A 164 -3.47 -14.14 -28.46
CA PRO A 164 -3.18 -12.79 -28.96
C PRO A 164 -4.20 -11.73 -28.52
N LYS A 165 -3.69 -10.55 -28.15
CA LYS A 165 -4.48 -9.37 -27.78
C LYS A 165 -4.57 -8.33 -28.90
N VAL A 166 -3.76 -8.50 -29.94
CA VAL A 166 -3.82 -7.74 -31.19
C VAL A 166 -4.26 -8.71 -32.28
N VAL A 167 -5.34 -8.38 -32.99
CA VAL A 167 -5.95 -9.23 -34.03
C VAL A 167 -6.17 -8.43 -35.30
N ALA A 168 -6.12 -9.11 -36.45
CA ALA A 168 -6.34 -8.47 -37.75
C ALA A 168 -7.82 -8.16 -38.02
N THR A 169 -8.74 -8.91 -37.40
CA THR A 169 -10.19 -8.79 -37.62
C THR A 169 -10.97 -8.92 -36.31
N ALA A 170 -12.20 -8.40 -36.30
CA ALA A 170 -13.12 -8.52 -35.17
C ALA A 170 -13.38 -9.98 -34.77
N THR A 171 -13.46 -10.25 -33.46
CA THR A 171 -13.92 -11.53 -32.91
C THR A 171 -15.44 -11.56 -32.69
N GLU A 172 -16.03 -10.41 -32.34
CA GLU A 172 -17.47 -10.19 -32.15
C GLU A 172 -17.88 -8.91 -32.92
N GLY A 173 -19.18 -8.66 -33.15
CA GLY A 173 -19.71 -7.65 -34.08
C GLY A 173 -18.96 -6.30 -34.10
N GLY A 174 -18.73 -5.74 -35.30
CA GLY A 174 -17.73 -4.70 -35.57
C GLY A 174 -17.97 -3.27 -35.04
N THR A 175 -18.85 -3.05 -34.07
CA THR A 175 -19.22 -1.69 -33.61
C THR A 175 -18.41 -1.17 -32.42
N ALA A 176 -17.58 -1.99 -31.77
CA ALA A 176 -16.82 -1.59 -30.57
C ALA A 176 -15.33 -2.00 -30.61
N LEU A 177 -14.72 -1.97 -31.80
CA LEU A 177 -13.29 -2.26 -31.96
C LEU A 177 -12.44 -1.02 -31.69
N PHE A 178 -11.29 -1.22 -31.05
CA PHE A 178 -10.25 -0.19 -30.91
C PHE A 178 -9.18 -0.40 -31.98
N PRO A 179 -9.16 0.39 -33.08
CA PRO A 179 -8.15 0.29 -34.10
C PRO A 179 -6.80 0.77 -33.57
N ILE A 180 -5.73 0.08 -33.96
CA ILE A 180 -4.35 0.43 -33.69
C ILE A 180 -3.53 0.28 -34.96
N THR A 181 -2.51 1.12 -35.12
CA THR A 181 -1.50 0.92 -36.15
C THR A 181 -0.51 -0.14 -35.67
N TYR A 182 -0.38 -1.22 -36.44
CA TYR A 182 0.58 -2.29 -36.19
C TYR A 182 1.50 -2.44 -37.39
N PHE A 183 2.65 -1.77 -37.32
CA PHE A 183 3.54 -1.53 -38.46
C PHE A 183 2.79 -0.83 -39.61
N GLU A 184 2.83 -1.39 -40.82
CA GLU A 184 2.16 -0.87 -42.01
C GLU A 184 0.72 -1.38 -42.16
N ARG A 185 0.15 -1.97 -41.09
CA ARG A 185 -1.19 -2.57 -41.11
C ARG A 185 -2.07 -1.98 -40.03
N GLU A 186 -3.37 -1.96 -40.30
CA GLU A 186 -4.38 -1.76 -39.27
C GLU A 186 -4.60 -3.08 -38.52
N ALA A 187 -4.70 -3.00 -37.20
CA ALA A 187 -5.06 -4.11 -36.33
C ALA A 187 -6.00 -3.59 -35.23
N PHE A 188 -6.52 -4.51 -34.42
CA PHE A 188 -7.49 -4.17 -33.39
C PHE A 188 -7.12 -4.81 -32.05
N LEU A 189 -7.48 -4.14 -30.96
CA LEU A 189 -7.46 -4.77 -29.64
C LEU A 189 -8.54 -5.85 -29.58
N ASN A 190 -8.15 -7.07 -29.22
CA ASN A 190 -9.03 -8.21 -29.16
C ASN A 190 -10.02 -8.08 -27.98
N GLN A 191 -11.31 -8.19 -28.28
CA GLN A 191 -12.39 -8.07 -27.30
C GLN A 191 -12.59 -9.37 -26.49
N SER A 192 -12.31 -10.52 -27.10
CA SER A 192 -12.61 -11.84 -26.56
C SER A 192 -11.64 -12.90 -27.09
N PRO A 193 -11.18 -13.86 -26.25
CA PRO A 193 -10.34 -14.96 -26.72
C PRO A 193 -11.13 -16.06 -27.46
N GLN A 194 -12.44 -15.89 -27.73
CA GLN A 194 -13.35 -16.93 -28.22
C GLN A 194 -12.85 -17.73 -29.43
N LEU A 195 -12.20 -17.10 -30.41
CA LEU A 195 -11.70 -17.80 -31.60
C LEU A 195 -10.41 -18.60 -31.38
N PHE A 196 -9.75 -18.42 -30.23
CA PHE A 196 -8.46 -19.03 -29.90
C PHE A 196 -8.52 -20.01 -28.73
N LYS A 197 -9.62 -20.03 -27.97
CA LYS A 197 -9.78 -20.83 -26.75
C LYS A 197 -10.34 -22.22 -27.03
#